data_AF-A0A7L4TGE7-F1
#
_entry.id   AF-A0A7L4TGE7-F1
#
_cell.length_a   1.000
_cell.length_b   1.000
_cell.length_c   1.000
_cell.angle_alpha   90.00
_cell.angle_beta   90.00
_cell.angle_gamma   90.00
#
_symmetry.space_group_name_H-M   'P 1'
#
loop_
_entity.id
_entity.type
_entity.pdbx_description
1 polymer ?
#
loop_
_entity_poly.entity_id
_entity_poly.type
_entity_poly.pdbx_seq_one_letter_code
_entity_poly.pdbx_strand_id
1 'polypeptide(L)'
;MTQEFYNKISIPYQTLSDRFSSLNKMYHNNYAIYDIGIFNNARKEQFEFLKQFEKIPFKVFFSNDYLEKNDAGGNYFDSETIVITQDTINIHTEFSMVLFYYLINELKDDIAKFLSLLNNKDFEEKFRGFYKVDEYRLKYSLLQHEVFFKFMIANVPNFGLIYHLFHRTNSGYMYADEHRMIIRVKGIQDLLEANETVYNFQNYQIV
;
A
#
# COMPACT_ATOMS: atom_id res chain seq x y z
N MET A 1 13.54 -4.68 -2.30
CA MET A 1 12.99 -4.88 -0.94
C MET A 1 13.08 -6.36 -0.54
N THR A 2 13.35 -6.71 0.73
CA THR A 2 13.26 -8.09 1.22
C THR A 2 11.83 -8.46 1.63
N GLN A 3 11.48 -9.75 1.60
CA GLN A 3 10.14 -10.20 2.03
C GLN A 3 9.89 -9.93 3.52
N GLU A 4 10.92 -10.01 4.37
CA GLU A 4 10.83 -9.69 5.79
C GLU A 4 10.45 -8.22 6.01
N PHE A 5 11.15 -7.30 5.35
CA PHE A 5 10.83 -5.86 5.42
C PHE A 5 9.44 -5.55 4.85
N TYR A 6 9.07 -6.19 3.73
CA TYR A 6 7.72 -6.09 3.18
C TYR A 6 6.65 -6.52 4.19
N ASN A 7 6.84 -7.65 4.86
CA ASN A 7 5.89 -8.19 5.83
C ASN A 7 5.78 -7.30 7.08
N LYS A 8 6.91 -6.74 7.53
CA LYS A 8 6.97 -5.82 8.66
C LYS A 8 6.01 -4.63 8.51
N ILE A 9 5.81 -4.14 7.28
CA ILE A 9 4.93 -3.00 6.98
C ILE A 9 3.54 -3.46 6.50
N SER A 10 3.48 -4.45 5.61
CA SER A 10 2.22 -4.87 4.96
C SER A 10 1.25 -5.56 5.92
N ILE A 11 1.74 -6.23 6.96
CA ILE A 11 0.87 -6.88 7.95
C ILE A 11 0.15 -5.83 8.81
N PRO A 12 0.85 -4.84 9.44
CA PRO A 12 0.18 -3.71 10.09
C PRO A 12 -0.80 -2.97 9.18
N TYR A 13 -0.42 -2.68 7.92
CA TYR A 13 -1.35 -2.09 6.95
C TYR A 13 -2.65 -2.91 6.80
N GLN A 14 -2.54 -4.23 6.64
CA GLN A 14 -3.71 -5.12 6.53
C GLN A 14 -4.58 -5.14 7.79
N THR A 15 -3.93 -5.12 8.96
CA THR A 15 -4.62 -5.06 10.26
C THR A 15 -5.41 -3.76 10.41
N LEU A 16 -4.82 -2.63 10.01
CA LEU A 16 -5.41 -1.31 10.21
C LEU A 16 -6.45 -0.94 9.15
N SER A 17 -6.30 -1.41 7.91
CA SER A 17 -7.18 -1.07 6.77
C SER A 17 -8.53 -1.80 6.76
N ASP A 18 -8.92 -2.43 7.88
CA ASP A 18 -10.19 -3.17 8.08
C ASP A 18 -10.46 -4.36 7.15
N ARG A 19 -9.61 -4.61 6.15
CA ARG A 19 -9.87 -5.66 5.15
C ARG A 19 -9.89 -7.07 5.71
N PHE A 20 -9.24 -7.31 6.86
CA PHE A 20 -9.05 -8.65 7.41
C PHE A 20 -9.18 -8.76 8.94
N SER A 21 -9.63 -7.69 9.62
CA SER A 21 -9.67 -7.67 11.08
C SER A 21 -11.04 -7.26 11.59
N SER A 22 -11.61 -8.07 12.50
CA SER A 22 -12.81 -7.75 13.27
C SER A 22 -12.44 -7.07 14.60
N LEU A 23 -11.43 -6.18 14.57
CA LEU A 23 -10.97 -5.49 15.77
C LEU A 23 -12.03 -4.48 16.20
N ASN A 24 -12.55 -4.65 17.42
CA ASN A 24 -13.37 -3.62 18.04
C ASN A 24 -12.52 -2.36 18.21
N LYS A 25 -12.94 -1.29 17.55
CA LYS A 25 -12.30 0.02 17.61
C LYS A 25 -13.34 1.10 17.81
N MET A 26 -12.95 2.14 18.53
CA MET A 26 -13.72 3.37 18.64
C MET A 26 -13.04 4.47 17.84
N TYR A 27 -13.81 5.44 17.36
CA TYR A 27 -13.27 6.62 16.69
C TYR A 27 -13.43 7.83 17.60
N HIS A 28 -12.35 8.57 17.79
CA HIS A 28 -12.38 9.84 18.50
C HIS A 28 -11.38 10.81 17.89
N ASN A 29 -11.86 12.00 17.49
CA ASN A 29 -11.11 12.96 16.69
C ASN A 29 -10.51 12.27 15.45
N ASN A 30 -9.19 12.37 15.25
CA ASN A 30 -8.48 11.80 14.10
C ASN A 30 -7.99 10.37 14.33
N TYR A 31 -8.40 9.70 15.41
CA TYR A 31 -7.83 8.42 15.83
C TYR A 31 -8.84 7.28 15.78
N ALA A 32 -8.35 6.13 15.33
CA ALA A 32 -8.93 4.83 15.66
C ALA A 32 -8.26 4.33 16.95
N ILE A 33 -9.09 4.01 17.94
CA ILE A 33 -8.68 3.61 19.30
C ILE A 33 -8.88 2.11 19.43
N TYR A 34 -7.81 1.41 19.83
CA TYR A 34 -7.80 -0.03 20.04
C TYR A 34 -7.36 -0.36 21.47
N ASP A 35 -7.91 -1.45 22.01
CA ASP A 35 -7.43 -2.05 23.26
C ASP A 35 -6.00 -2.62 23.09
N ILE A 36 -5.10 -2.25 24.00
CA ILE A 36 -3.68 -2.64 23.92
C ILE A 36 -3.48 -4.15 24.13
N GLY A 37 -4.38 -4.81 24.85
CA GLY A 37 -4.34 -6.25 25.12
C GLY A 37 -4.47 -7.08 23.85
N ILE A 38 -5.16 -6.58 22.82
CA ILE A 38 -5.25 -7.26 21.53
C ILE A 38 -3.87 -7.32 20.85
N PHE A 39 -3.11 -6.24 20.94
CA PHE A 39 -1.79 -6.14 20.33
C PHE A 39 -0.72 -6.89 21.12
N ASN A 40 -0.74 -6.78 22.46
CA ASN A 40 0.23 -7.43 23.33
C ASN A 40 0.16 -8.96 23.32
N ASN A 41 -1.03 -9.54 23.17
CA ASN A 41 -1.21 -11.00 23.29
C ASN A 41 -1.10 -11.75 21.96
N ALA A 42 -1.63 -11.19 20.86
CA ALA A 42 -1.72 -11.91 19.58
C ALA A 42 -0.84 -11.30 18.47
N ARG A 43 -0.34 -10.07 18.65
CA ARG A 43 0.27 -9.28 17.56
C ARG A 43 1.49 -8.46 18.04
N LYS A 44 2.29 -9.03 18.94
CA LYS A 44 3.41 -8.32 19.60
C LYS A 44 4.39 -7.68 18.61
N GLU A 45 4.76 -8.38 17.53
CA GLU A 45 5.64 -7.82 16.50
C GLU A 45 5.04 -6.61 15.78
N GLN A 46 3.73 -6.64 15.52
CA GLN A 46 3.02 -5.50 14.92
C GLN A 46 2.96 -4.33 15.90
N PHE A 47 2.79 -4.62 17.19
CA PHE A 47 2.81 -3.59 18.23
C PHE A 47 4.17 -2.91 18.33
N GLU A 48 5.26 -3.66 18.42
CA GLU A 48 6.62 -3.11 18.48
C GLU A 48 6.94 -2.30 17.21
N PHE A 49 6.48 -2.78 16.05
CA PHE A 49 6.57 -2.01 14.81
C PHE A 49 5.81 -0.69 14.89
N LEU A 50 4.55 -0.70 15.35
CA LEU A 50 3.72 0.51 15.45
C LEU A 50 4.28 1.50 16.47
N LYS A 51 4.88 1.00 17.55
CA LYS A 51 5.43 1.84 18.62
C LYS A 51 6.53 2.79 18.14
N GLN A 52 7.24 2.49 17.05
CA GLN A 52 8.24 3.41 16.50
C GLN A 52 7.63 4.73 15.99
N PHE A 53 6.32 4.77 15.72
CA PHE A 53 5.60 5.95 15.25
C PHE A 53 4.95 6.75 16.38
N GLU A 54 5.16 6.36 17.64
CA GLU A 54 4.69 7.10 18.80
C GLU A 54 5.29 8.52 18.78
N LYS A 55 4.44 9.54 18.96
CA LYS A 55 4.82 10.96 18.99
C LYS A 55 5.46 11.52 17.72
N ILE A 56 5.47 10.77 16.61
CA ILE A 56 5.85 11.33 15.31
C ILE A 56 4.67 12.20 14.82
N PRO A 57 4.85 13.49 14.55
CA PRO A 57 3.77 14.32 14.01
C PRO A 57 3.32 13.81 12.64
N PHE A 58 2.02 13.73 12.40
CA PHE A 58 1.46 13.12 11.19
C PHE A 58 1.91 13.82 9.90
N LYS A 59 2.11 15.14 9.95
CA LYS A 59 2.62 15.96 8.84
C LYS A 59 3.96 15.49 8.27
N VAL A 60 4.77 14.79 9.05
CA VAL A 60 6.12 14.34 8.64
C VAL A 60 6.07 13.45 7.38
N PHE A 61 4.98 12.72 7.18
CA PHE A 61 4.83 11.83 6.03
C PHE A 61 4.44 12.54 4.73
N PHE A 62 4.06 13.81 4.78
CA PHE A 62 3.50 14.54 3.66
C PHE A 62 4.48 15.59 3.13
N SER A 63 4.42 15.87 1.83
CA SER A 63 5.20 16.94 1.21
C SER A 63 4.70 18.31 1.68
N ASN A 64 5.59 19.31 1.71
CA ASN A 64 5.21 20.67 2.06
C ASN A 64 4.15 21.22 1.10
N ASP A 65 4.34 21.00 -0.20
CA ASP A 65 3.38 21.38 -1.24
C ASP A 65 1.98 20.80 -0.99
N TYR A 66 1.89 19.55 -0.52
CA TYR A 66 0.61 18.94 -0.19
C TYR A 66 -0.02 19.58 1.05
N LEU A 67 0.77 19.81 2.10
CA LEU A 67 0.32 20.43 3.34
C LEU A 67 -0.18 21.87 3.11
N GLU A 68 0.51 22.65 2.27
CA GLU A 68 0.11 24.03 1.93
C GLU A 68 -1.18 24.08 1.12
N LYS A 69 -1.43 23.10 0.25
CA LYS A 69 -2.62 23.04 -0.61
C LYS A 69 -3.84 22.43 0.08
N ASN A 70 -3.64 21.63 1.12
CA ASN A 70 -4.71 20.92 1.81
C ASN A 70 -4.81 21.39 3.26
N ASP A 71 -5.60 22.44 3.48
CA ASP A 71 -6.00 22.83 4.83
C ASP A 71 -7.07 21.86 5.34
N ALA A 72 -6.66 20.86 6.12
CA ALA A 72 -7.57 19.92 6.77
C ALA A 72 -8.29 20.54 7.99
N GLY A 73 -7.97 21.78 8.36
CA GLY A 73 -8.48 22.44 9.55
C GLY A 73 -7.99 21.81 10.86
N GLY A 74 -8.03 22.61 11.94
CA GLY A 74 -7.63 22.16 13.28
C GLY A 74 -6.19 21.65 13.35
N ASN A 75 -5.93 20.68 14.22
CA ASN A 75 -4.60 20.08 14.42
C ASN A 75 -4.44 18.74 13.68
N TYR A 76 -5.10 18.54 12.52
CA TYR A 76 -5.09 17.24 11.83
C TYR A 76 -3.67 16.75 11.54
N PHE A 77 -2.90 17.52 10.78
CA PHE A 77 -1.53 17.16 10.42
C PHE A 77 -0.54 17.35 11.58
N ASP A 78 -0.83 18.23 12.53
CA ASP A 78 0.02 18.45 13.70
C ASP A 78 -0.19 17.43 14.82
N SER A 79 -1.21 16.57 14.71
CA SER A 79 -1.46 15.51 15.67
C SER A 79 -0.40 14.41 15.60
N GLU A 80 -0.19 13.71 16.72
CA GLU A 80 0.72 12.57 16.76
C GLU A 80 0.16 11.42 15.91
N THR A 81 1.04 10.70 15.23
CA THR A 81 0.64 9.58 14.37
C THR A 81 0.06 8.44 15.20
N ILE A 82 0.71 8.14 16.32
CA ILE A 82 0.27 7.15 17.29
C ILE A 82 0.43 7.72 18.70
N VAL A 83 -0.60 7.55 19.52
CA VAL A 83 -0.59 7.84 20.95
C VAL A 83 -0.82 6.54 21.70
N ILE A 84 0.11 6.19 22.59
CA ILE A 84 0.00 4.98 23.42
C ILE A 84 -0.31 5.41 24.85
N THR A 85 -1.36 4.84 25.43
CA THR A 85 -1.70 4.99 26.84
C THR A 85 -1.52 3.66 27.56
N GLN A 86 -1.89 3.59 28.84
CA GLN A 86 -1.83 2.35 29.60
C GLN A 86 -2.72 1.25 29.00
N ASP A 87 -3.92 1.60 28.52
CA ASP A 87 -4.95 0.63 28.11
C ASP A 87 -5.22 0.64 26.60
N THR A 88 -4.81 1.69 25.90
CA THR A 88 -5.15 1.87 24.48
C THR A 88 -3.97 2.27 23.61
N ILE A 89 -4.05 1.88 22.35
CA ILE A 89 -3.25 2.43 21.26
C ILE A 89 -4.19 3.20 20.32
N ASN A 90 -3.90 4.49 20.16
CA ASN A 90 -4.67 5.41 19.33
C ASN A 90 -3.86 5.67 18.07
N ILE A 91 -4.38 5.25 16.92
CA ILE A 91 -3.67 5.31 15.65
C ILE A 91 -4.39 6.30 14.75
N HIS A 92 -3.66 7.24 14.17
CA HIS A 92 -4.22 8.20 13.24
C HIS A 92 -4.95 7.46 12.11
N THR A 93 -6.20 7.84 11.84
CA THR A 93 -7.12 7.08 10.98
C THR A 93 -6.58 6.83 9.57
N GLU A 94 -5.77 7.74 9.05
CA GLU A 94 -5.13 7.62 7.74
C GLU A 94 -3.73 6.99 7.75
N PHE A 95 -3.22 6.58 8.92
CA PHE A 95 -1.87 6.01 9.00
C PHE A 95 -1.71 4.71 8.20
N SER A 96 -2.79 3.93 8.05
CA SER A 96 -2.77 2.75 7.17
C SER A 96 -2.44 3.12 5.71
N MET A 97 -2.91 4.27 5.22
CA MET A 97 -2.59 4.76 3.89
C MET A 97 -1.13 5.19 3.78
N VAL A 98 -0.57 5.81 4.82
CA VAL A 98 0.87 6.12 4.88
C VAL A 98 1.69 4.84 4.73
N LEU A 99 1.36 3.77 5.47
CA LEU A 99 2.05 2.48 5.35
C LEU A 99 1.92 1.88 3.94
N PHE A 100 0.73 1.97 3.34
CA PHE A 100 0.49 1.52 1.97
C PHE A 100 1.36 2.27 0.97
N TYR A 101 1.36 3.61 0.99
CA TYR A 101 2.18 4.41 0.08
C TYR A 101 3.67 4.30 0.38
N TYR A 102 4.09 3.98 1.61
CA TYR A 102 5.48 3.65 1.89
C TYR A 102 5.91 2.38 1.13
N LEU A 103 5.08 1.32 1.13
CA LEU A 103 5.33 0.12 0.33
C LEU A 103 5.40 0.44 -1.17
N ILE A 104 4.60 1.39 -1.65
CA ILE A 104 4.67 1.86 -3.04
C ILE A 104 6.00 2.56 -3.32
N ASN A 105 6.43 3.48 -2.45
CA ASN A 105 7.70 4.17 -2.62
C ASN A 105 8.87 3.20 -2.72
N GLU A 106 8.90 2.19 -1.85
CA GLU A 106 9.97 1.20 -1.83
C GLU A 106 9.93 0.21 -3.03
N LEU A 107 8.78 0.08 -3.70
CA LEU A 107 8.59 -0.76 -4.88
C LEU A 107 8.50 0.05 -6.18
N LYS A 108 8.65 1.38 -6.13
CA LYS A 108 8.26 2.28 -7.24
C LYS A 108 8.99 1.99 -8.55
N ASP A 109 10.28 1.67 -8.49
CA ASP A 109 11.08 1.37 -9.68
C ASP A 109 10.63 0.05 -10.33
N ASP A 110 10.33 -0.95 -9.51
CA ASP A 110 9.83 -2.24 -9.98
C ASP A 110 8.39 -2.12 -10.52
N ILE A 111 7.55 -1.28 -9.91
CA ILE A 111 6.20 -0.96 -10.39
C ILE A 111 6.28 -0.19 -11.72
N ALA A 112 7.17 0.79 -11.85
CA ALA A 112 7.40 1.53 -13.08
C ALA A 112 7.90 0.60 -14.19
N LYS A 113 8.81 -0.33 -13.87
CA LYS A 113 9.27 -1.39 -14.78
C LYS A 113 8.14 -2.33 -15.20
N PHE A 114 7.27 -2.71 -14.28
CA PHE A 114 6.08 -3.49 -14.60
C PHE A 114 5.18 -2.76 -15.61
N LEU A 115 4.89 -1.48 -15.36
CA LEU A 115 4.06 -0.67 -16.27
C LEU A 115 4.71 -0.47 -17.64
N SER A 116 6.04 -0.29 -17.71
CA SER A 116 6.74 -0.14 -18.98
C SER A 116 6.75 -1.44 -19.79
N LEU A 117 6.91 -2.59 -19.13
CA LEU A 117 6.83 -3.90 -19.77
C LEU A 117 5.45 -4.18 -20.38
N LEU A 118 4.37 -3.75 -19.72
CA LEU A 118 3.01 -3.88 -20.28
C LEU A 118 2.82 -3.11 -21.59
N ASN A 119 3.68 -2.12 -21.88
CA ASN A 119 3.65 -1.33 -23.11
C ASN A 119 4.83 -1.67 -24.06
N ASN A 120 5.58 -2.73 -23.79
CA ASN A 120 6.69 -3.18 -24.65
C ASN A 120 6.18 -4.08 -25.78
N LYS A 121 6.75 -3.93 -26.98
CA LYS A 121 6.51 -4.79 -28.15
C LYS A 121 6.71 -6.27 -27.85
N ASP A 122 7.72 -6.65 -27.06
CA ASP A 122 7.96 -8.06 -26.69
C ASP A 122 6.78 -8.66 -25.90
N PHE A 123 6.14 -7.84 -25.07
CA PHE A 123 4.94 -8.22 -24.34
C PHE A 123 3.76 -8.36 -25.30
N GLU A 124 3.55 -7.38 -26.18
CA GLU A 124 2.48 -7.41 -27.19
C GLU A 124 2.58 -8.62 -28.14
N GLU A 125 3.79 -8.98 -28.56
CA GLU A 125 4.04 -10.12 -29.45
C GLU A 125 3.85 -11.47 -28.73
N LYS A 126 4.38 -11.61 -27.52
CA LYS A 126 4.29 -12.85 -26.73
C LYS A 126 2.88 -13.12 -26.22
N PHE A 127 2.11 -12.07 -26.01
CA PHE A 127 0.79 -12.11 -25.41
C PHE A 127 -0.29 -11.60 -26.37
N ARG A 128 -0.17 -11.93 -27.67
CA ARG A 128 -1.24 -11.76 -28.68
C ARG A 128 -2.52 -12.47 -28.20
N GLY A 129 -3.45 -11.71 -27.63
CA GLY A 129 -4.67 -12.22 -26.97
C GLY A 129 -4.92 -11.64 -25.58
N PHE A 130 -3.98 -10.85 -25.04
CA PHE A 130 -4.19 -9.98 -23.90
C PHE A 130 -4.91 -8.74 -24.41
N TYR A 131 -6.07 -8.45 -23.84
CA TYR A 131 -6.90 -7.35 -24.29
C TYR A 131 -6.56 -6.14 -23.42
N LYS A 132 -5.80 -5.20 -23.98
CA LYS A 132 -5.84 -3.81 -23.50
C LYS A 132 -7.26 -3.33 -23.80
N VAL A 133 -8.09 -3.23 -22.77
CA VAL A 133 -9.52 -2.86 -22.95
C VAL A 133 -9.60 -1.39 -23.34
N ASP A 134 -8.68 -0.59 -22.81
CA ASP A 134 -8.50 0.85 -23.02
C ASP A 134 -7.14 1.28 -22.41
N GLU A 135 -6.87 2.59 -22.34
CA GLU A 135 -5.70 3.13 -21.62
C GLU A 135 -5.71 2.85 -20.11
N TYR A 136 -6.85 2.47 -19.54
CA TYR A 136 -7.06 2.33 -18.10
C TYR A 136 -6.84 0.91 -17.58
N ARG A 137 -7.09 -0.14 -18.39
CA ARG A 137 -7.11 -1.54 -17.93
C ARG A 137 -6.49 -2.52 -18.92
N LEU A 138 -5.71 -3.45 -18.36
CA LEU A 138 -5.26 -4.67 -19.03
C LEU A 138 -6.06 -5.86 -18.51
N LYS A 139 -6.54 -6.73 -19.41
CA LYS A 139 -7.23 -7.97 -19.03
C LYS A 139 -6.61 -9.18 -19.72
N TYR A 140 -6.56 -10.29 -19.00
CA TYR A 140 -6.15 -11.58 -19.55
C TYR A 140 -6.94 -12.73 -18.94
N SER A 141 -7.07 -13.83 -19.69
CA SER A 141 -7.76 -15.04 -19.21
C SER A 141 -7.01 -15.66 -18.03
N LEU A 142 -7.73 -16.13 -17.01
CA LEU A 142 -7.14 -16.85 -15.89
C LEU A 142 -6.33 -18.09 -16.34
N LEU A 143 -6.67 -18.69 -17.49
CA LEU A 143 -5.90 -19.79 -18.09
C LEU A 143 -4.46 -19.39 -18.48
N GLN A 144 -4.21 -18.09 -18.69
CA GLN A 144 -2.89 -17.54 -19.01
C GLN A 144 -2.16 -17.01 -17.78
N HIS A 145 -2.76 -17.11 -16.58
CA HIS A 145 -2.23 -16.48 -15.38
C HIS A 145 -0.83 -16.99 -15.02
N GLU A 146 -0.61 -18.30 -15.05
CA GLU A 146 0.70 -18.85 -14.72
C GLU A 146 1.79 -18.38 -15.69
N VAL A 147 1.48 -18.33 -17.00
CA VAL A 147 2.41 -17.87 -18.04
C VAL A 147 2.74 -16.39 -17.86
N PHE A 148 1.72 -15.56 -17.62
CA PHE A 148 1.89 -14.15 -17.32
C PHE A 148 2.72 -13.93 -16.06
N PHE A 149 2.37 -14.62 -14.98
CA PHE A 149 3.02 -14.46 -13.68
C PHE A 149 4.50 -14.84 -13.73
N LYS A 150 4.83 -15.97 -14.38
CA LYS A 150 6.22 -16.39 -14.60
C LYS A 150 6.99 -15.38 -15.46
N PHE A 151 6.37 -14.87 -16.52
CA PHE A 151 6.97 -13.83 -17.34
C PHE A 151 7.29 -12.58 -16.52
N MET A 152 6.35 -12.13 -15.69
CA MET A 152 6.55 -10.93 -14.87
C MET A 152 7.61 -11.15 -13.79
N ILE A 153 7.62 -12.28 -13.08
CA ILE A 153 8.69 -12.59 -12.10
C ILE A 153 10.08 -12.60 -12.75
N ALA A 154 10.19 -13.11 -13.98
CA ALA A 154 11.47 -13.18 -14.68
C ALA A 154 12.00 -11.79 -15.10
N ASN A 155 11.11 -10.80 -15.25
CA ASN A 155 11.47 -9.49 -15.83
C ASN A 155 11.36 -8.33 -14.83
N VAL A 156 10.57 -8.46 -13.77
CA VAL A 156 10.32 -7.43 -12.76
C VAL A 156 10.80 -7.95 -11.41
N PRO A 157 11.87 -7.36 -10.84
CA PRO A 157 12.26 -7.67 -9.47
C PRO A 157 11.09 -7.45 -8.51
N ASN A 158 10.99 -8.26 -7.47
CA ASN A 158 9.92 -8.15 -6.45
C ASN A 158 8.48 -8.24 -6.99
N PHE A 159 8.25 -8.72 -8.22
CA PHE A 159 6.88 -8.82 -8.77
C PHE A 159 5.93 -9.64 -7.89
N GLY A 160 6.44 -10.68 -7.21
CA GLY A 160 5.63 -11.44 -6.25
C GLY A 160 5.07 -10.58 -5.11
N LEU A 161 5.85 -9.61 -4.61
CA LEU A 161 5.43 -8.65 -3.59
C LEU A 161 4.45 -7.62 -4.16
N ILE A 162 4.72 -7.10 -5.37
CA ILE A 162 3.81 -6.18 -6.09
C ILE A 162 2.46 -6.85 -6.31
N TYR A 163 2.46 -8.09 -6.81
CA TYR A 163 1.24 -8.86 -7.03
C TYR A 163 0.51 -9.09 -5.72
N HIS A 164 1.21 -9.50 -4.66
CA HIS A 164 0.59 -9.66 -3.35
C HIS A 164 -0.06 -8.35 -2.87
N LEU A 165 0.65 -7.22 -2.96
CA LEU A 165 0.17 -5.91 -2.56
C LEU A 165 -1.07 -5.46 -3.34
N PHE A 166 -1.04 -5.58 -4.66
CA PHE A 166 -2.12 -5.09 -5.54
C PHE A 166 -3.28 -6.06 -5.73
N HIS A 167 -3.09 -7.36 -5.47
CA HIS A 167 -4.13 -8.36 -5.65
C HIS A 167 -4.73 -8.85 -4.33
N ARG A 168 -3.87 -9.16 -3.35
CA ARG A 168 -4.29 -9.81 -2.09
C ARG A 168 -4.55 -8.78 -1.00
N THR A 169 -3.66 -7.81 -0.88
CA THR A 169 -3.66 -6.82 0.20
C THR A 169 -4.54 -5.62 -0.14
N ASN A 170 -4.47 -5.13 -1.39
CA ASN A 170 -5.27 -4.05 -1.92
C ASN A 170 -5.78 -4.37 -3.35
N SER A 171 -6.80 -5.22 -3.45
CA SER A 171 -7.48 -5.64 -4.70
C SER A 171 -8.07 -4.50 -5.56
N GLY A 172 -7.90 -3.24 -5.16
CA GLY A 172 -8.31 -2.09 -5.94
C GLY A 172 -7.51 -1.88 -7.23
N TYR A 173 -6.36 -2.57 -7.39
CA TYR A 173 -5.44 -2.41 -8.53
C TYR A 173 -5.32 -3.65 -9.40
N MET A 174 -5.34 -4.83 -8.80
CA MET A 174 -5.40 -6.11 -9.49
C MET A 174 -6.49 -6.98 -8.87
N TYR A 175 -7.31 -7.62 -9.68
CA TYR A 175 -8.34 -8.54 -9.18
C TYR A 175 -8.73 -9.56 -10.23
N ALA A 176 -9.17 -10.73 -9.77
CA ALA A 176 -9.81 -11.73 -10.60
C ALA A 176 -11.33 -11.47 -10.65
N ASP A 177 -11.92 -11.57 -11.84
CA ASP A 177 -13.34 -11.86 -12.01
C ASP A 177 -13.52 -13.36 -12.34
N GLU A 178 -14.72 -13.78 -12.75
CA GLU A 178 -15.03 -15.20 -13.02
C GLU A 178 -14.09 -15.89 -14.01
N HIS A 179 -13.53 -15.15 -14.97
CA HIS A 179 -12.74 -15.75 -16.06
C HIS A 179 -11.43 -15.02 -16.35
N ARG A 180 -11.20 -13.87 -15.74
CA ARG A 180 -10.15 -12.95 -16.15
C ARG A 180 -9.44 -12.35 -14.95
N MET A 181 -8.17 -12.07 -15.14
CA MET A 181 -7.44 -11.12 -14.33
C MET A 181 -7.58 -9.73 -14.93
N ILE A 182 -7.81 -8.75 -14.07
CA ILE A 182 -7.93 -7.34 -14.42
C ILE A 182 -6.82 -6.58 -13.69
N ILE A 183 -6.06 -5.80 -14.44
CA ILE A 183 -5.05 -4.88 -13.92
C ILE A 183 -5.48 -3.45 -14.29
N ARG A 184 -5.66 -2.58 -13.30
CA ARG A 184 -6.00 -1.17 -13.49
C ARG A 184 -4.74 -0.33 -13.70
N VAL A 185 -4.21 -0.37 -14.93
CA VAL A 185 -2.96 0.30 -15.34
C VAL A 185 -2.96 1.78 -14.94
N LYS A 186 -4.00 2.55 -15.28
CA LYS A 186 -4.06 3.97 -14.92
C LYS A 186 -4.13 4.19 -13.41
N GLY A 187 -4.85 3.33 -12.67
CA GLY A 187 -4.88 3.41 -11.21
C GLY A 187 -3.50 3.20 -10.57
N ILE A 188 -2.68 2.30 -11.14
CA ILE A 188 -1.29 2.09 -10.68
C ILE A 188 -0.40 3.28 -11.06
N GLN A 189 -0.64 3.92 -12.22
CA GLN A 189 0.07 5.14 -12.61
C GLN A 189 -0.27 6.31 -11.67
N ASP A 190 -1.57 6.55 -11.42
CA ASP A 190 -2.04 7.61 -10.53
C ASP A 190 -1.51 7.41 -9.10
N LEU A 191 -1.38 6.16 -8.67
CA LEU A 191 -0.77 5.79 -7.39
C LEU A 191 0.70 6.19 -7.31
N LEU A 192 1.50 5.97 -8.37
CA LEU A 192 2.90 6.41 -8.41
C LEU A 192 3.00 7.94 -8.37
N GLU A 193 2.16 8.63 -9.16
CA GLU A 193 2.10 10.09 -9.18
C GLU A 193 1.72 10.68 -7.81
N ALA A 194 0.71 10.10 -7.15
CA ALA A 194 0.33 10.48 -5.79
C ALA A 194 1.47 10.21 -4.80
N ASN A 195 2.21 9.11 -4.96
CA ASN A 195 3.34 8.80 -4.08
C ASN A 195 4.44 9.87 -4.15
N GLU A 196 4.73 10.37 -5.34
CA GLU A 196 5.76 11.39 -5.59
C GLU A 196 5.32 12.80 -5.15
N THR A 197 4.04 13.11 -5.25
CA THR A 197 3.52 14.47 -5.03
C THR A 197 2.99 14.70 -3.61
N VAL A 198 2.38 13.68 -2.99
CA VAL A 198 1.71 13.79 -1.69
C VAL A 198 2.67 13.50 -0.54
N TYR A 199 3.57 12.53 -0.70
CA TYR A 199 4.33 11.98 0.41
C TYR A 199 5.80 12.40 0.42
N ASN A 200 6.38 12.46 1.62
CA ASN A 200 7.76 12.89 1.85
C ASN A 200 8.71 11.72 2.20
N PHE A 201 8.51 10.55 1.58
CA PHE A 201 9.29 9.34 1.89
C PHE A 201 10.76 9.40 1.42
N GLN A 202 11.15 10.44 0.68
CA GLN A 202 12.56 10.71 0.42
C GLN A 202 13.30 11.16 1.69
N ASN A 203 12.59 11.79 2.64
CA ASN A 203 13.16 12.33 3.88
C ASN A 203 12.70 11.57 5.14
N TYR A 204 11.80 10.60 4.98
CA TYR A 204 11.34 9.74 6.07
C TYR A 204 11.48 8.27 5.70
N GLN A 205 12.27 7.54 6.48
CA GLN A 205 12.50 6.10 6.31
C GLN A 205 12.00 5.32 7.52
N ILE A 206 11.22 4.27 7.25
CA ILE A 206 10.82 3.30 8.27
C ILE A 206 11.97 2.31 8.47
N VAL A 207 12.34 2.07 9.72
CA VAL A 207 13.43 1.16 10.11
C VAL A 207 12.87 -0.18 10.56
#